data_AF-S6VN49-F1
#
_entry.id   AF-S6VN49-F1
#
_cell.length_a   1.000
_cell.length_b   1.000
_cell.length_c   1.000
_cell.angle_alpha   90.00
_cell.angle_beta   90.00
_cell.angle_gamma   90.00
#
_symmetry.space_group_name_H-M   'P 1'
#
loop_
_entity.id
_entity.type
_entity.pdbx_description
1 polymer ?
#
loop_
_entity_poly.entity_id
_entity_poly.type
_entity_poly.pdbx_seq_one_letter_code
_entity_poly.pdbx_strand_id
1 'polypeptide(L)'
;GKTTGASIGLLIRNTDQKSKDYSAIKDLFRPAHADYTYHHKYGIRDYRGGGRSSARETAMRVAAGAIAKKYLATQGIVIRGYMSQLGPIAIPFKTWDSVEDNAFFCPDPDKVPELEAYMDQLRRDQDSVGAKITVVAEGVMPGLGE
;
A
#
# COMPACT_ATOMS: atom_id res chain seq x y z
N GLY A 1 -9.74 -20.27 -13.33
CA GLY A 1 -11.14 -20.01 -13.70
C GLY A 1 -11.24 -18.96 -14.81
N LYS A 2 -12.44 -18.77 -15.38
CA LYS A 2 -12.77 -17.77 -16.40
C LYS A 2 -13.82 -16.79 -15.85
N THR A 3 -13.78 -15.53 -16.28
CA THR A 3 -14.83 -14.55 -15.97
C THR A 3 -16.06 -14.82 -16.83
N THR A 4 -17.24 -14.43 -16.33
CA THR A 4 -18.53 -14.61 -17.03
C THR A 4 -19.06 -13.33 -17.66
N GLY A 5 -18.40 -12.20 -17.43
CA GLY A 5 -18.89 -10.86 -17.78
C GLY A 5 -19.82 -10.23 -16.74
N ALA A 6 -20.31 -11.01 -15.76
CA ALA A 6 -21.08 -10.48 -14.62
C ALA A 6 -20.17 -9.87 -13.54
N SER A 7 -20.77 -9.16 -12.59
CA SER A 7 -20.06 -8.56 -11.45
C SER A 7 -19.28 -9.60 -10.62
N ILE A 8 -18.05 -9.26 -10.24
CA ILE A 8 -17.19 -10.13 -9.42
C ILE A 8 -17.23 -9.62 -7.97
N GLY A 9 -17.82 -10.42 -7.08
CA GLY A 9 -17.78 -10.18 -5.64
C GLY A 9 -16.53 -10.80 -5.00
N LEU A 10 -15.84 -10.03 -4.15
CA LEU A 10 -14.66 -10.47 -3.42
C LEU A 10 -14.87 -10.30 -1.92
N LEU A 11 -14.44 -11.29 -1.13
CA LEU A 11 -14.51 -11.26 0.34
C LEU A 11 -13.18 -11.71 0.93
N ILE A 12 -12.56 -10.82 1.71
CA ILE A 12 -11.34 -11.13 2.47
C ILE A 12 -11.69 -11.14 3.96
N ARG A 13 -11.70 -12.33 4.56
CA ARG A 13 -11.93 -12.49 6.01
C ARG A 13 -10.72 -11.98 6.80
N ASN A 14 -10.97 -11.30 7.91
CA ASN A 14 -9.91 -10.87 8.82
C ASN A 14 -9.79 -11.87 9.97
N THR A 15 -8.58 -12.37 10.22
CA THR A 15 -8.30 -13.35 11.29
C THR A 15 -7.47 -12.76 12.44
N ASP A 16 -6.97 -11.52 12.33
CA ASP A 16 -6.06 -10.91 13.31
C ASP A 16 -6.62 -9.60 13.89
N GLN A 17 -7.81 -9.66 14.49
CA GLN A 17 -8.40 -8.51 15.16
C GLN A 17 -7.89 -8.41 16.60
N LYS A 18 -6.82 -7.63 16.82
CA LYS A 18 -6.34 -7.30 18.18
C LYS A 18 -7.10 -6.10 18.74
N SER A 19 -8.22 -6.38 19.43
CA SER A 19 -9.11 -5.34 19.97
C SER A 19 -8.57 -4.62 21.22
N LYS A 20 -7.56 -5.18 21.90
CA LYS A 20 -7.06 -4.69 23.20
C LYS A 20 -6.17 -3.45 23.12
N ASP A 21 -5.52 -3.20 21.98
CA ASP A 21 -4.50 -2.14 21.86
C ASP A 21 -5.07 -0.72 21.66
N TYR A 22 -6.40 -0.59 21.53
CA TYR A 22 -7.05 0.67 21.12
C TYR A 22 -7.82 1.40 22.24
N SER A 23 -7.85 0.89 23.47
CA SER A 23 -8.59 1.51 24.57
C SER A 23 -8.05 2.89 24.94
N ALA A 24 -6.73 3.08 24.92
CA ALA A 24 -6.07 4.34 25.25
C ALA A 24 -6.38 5.49 24.27
N ILE A 25 -6.77 5.17 23.02
CA ILE A 25 -7.05 6.19 21.99
C ILE A 25 -8.55 6.44 21.79
N LYS A 26 -9.41 5.82 22.61
CA LYS A 26 -10.87 5.94 22.49
C LYS A 26 -11.36 7.38 22.59
N ASP A 27 -10.71 8.19 23.42
CA ASP A 27 -11.11 9.57 23.71
C ASP A 27 -10.12 10.60 23.13
N LEU A 28 -9.17 10.15 22.30
CA LEU A 28 -8.14 10.99 21.68
C LEU A 28 -8.30 11.03 20.16
N PHE A 29 -8.01 12.16 19.54
CA PHE A 29 -7.86 12.28 18.08
C PHE A 29 -6.38 12.15 17.74
N ARG A 30 -6.00 11.14 16.97
CA ARG A 30 -4.59 10.95 16.62
C ARG A 30 -4.16 12.01 15.59
N PRO A 31 -3.02 12.69 15.77
CA PRO A 31 -2.46 13.60 14.78
C PRO A 31 -2.31 12.92 13.41
N ALA A 32 -2.58 13.66 12.33
CA ALA A 32 -2.53 13.16 10.94
C ALA A 32 -3.46 11.98 10.59
N HIS A 33 -4.39 11.60 11.47
CA HIS A 33 -5.43 10.62 11.18
C HIS A 33 -6.79 11.27 10.92
N ALA A 34 -7.66 10.53 10.23
CA ALA A 34 -9.01 10.98 9.89
C ALA A 34 -9.99 11.00 11.08
N ASP A 35 -9.51 10.76 12.30
CA ASP A 35 -10.35 10.59 13.49
C ASP A 35 -11.24 11.82 13.76
N TYR A 36 -10.66 13.02 13.67
CA TYR A 36 -11.35 14.28 13.96
C TYR A 36 -12.37 14.65 12.88
N THR A 37 -11.97 14.54 11.61
CA THR A 37 -12.84 14.86 10.47
C THR A 37 -14.00 13.89 10.34
N TYR A 38 -13.78 12.59 10.61
CA TYR A 38 -14.87 11.61 10.66
C TYR A 38 -15.89 11.92 11.76
N HIS A 39 -15.41 12.23 12.97
CA HIS A 39 -16.28 12.54 14.09
C HIS A 39 -17.15 13.77 13.79
N HIS A 40 -16.56 14.85 13.26
CA HIS A 40 -17.31 16.07 12.94
C HIS A 40 -18.27 15.89 11.77
N LYS A 41 -17.91 15.06 10.77
CA LYS A 41 -18.75 14.83 9.60
C LYS A 41 -19.96 13.93 9.90
N TYR A 42 -19.79 12.90 10.72
CA TYR A 42 -20.79 11.85 10.89
C TYR A 42 -21.33 11.70 12.31
N GLY A 43 -20.77 12.41 13.30
CA GLY A 43 -21.13 12.29 14.72
C GLY A 43 -20.67 10.98 15.38
N ILE A 44 -20.22 10.00 14.60
CA ILE A 44 -19.78 8.68 15.06
C ILE A 44 -18.37 8.38 14.57
N ARG A 45 -17.57 7.73 15.42
CA ARG A 45 -16.17 7.37 15.13
C ARG A 45 -15.85 5.99 15.69
N ASP A 46 -15.34 5.10 14.83
CA ASP A 46 -14.73 3.85 15.29
C ASP A 46 -13.25 4.07 15.59
N TYR A 47 -12.92 4.09 16.88
CA TYR A 47 -11.55 4.32 17.38
C TYR A 47 -10.63 3.09 17.24
N ARG A 48 -11.17 1.92 16.90
CA ARG A 48 -10.43 0.63 16.94
C ARG A 48 -9.49 0.41 15.75
N GLY A 49 -9.11 1.46 15.03
CA GLY A 49 -8.10 1.41 13.96
C GLY A 49 -8.44 0.57 12.71
N GLY A 50 -9.61 -0.07 12.64
CA GLY A 50 -10.03 -0.96 11.54
C GLY A 50 -11.20 -0.45 10.70
N GLY A 51 -11.58 0.83 10.86
CA GLY A 51 -12.70 1.44 10.13
C GLY A 51 -12.38 1.79 8.67
N ARG A 52 -13.29 2.51 8.01
CA ARG A 52 -13.20 2.93 6.60
C ARG A 52 -11.92 3.71 6.24
N SER A 53 -11.30 4.36 7.22
CA SER A 53 -10.04 5.11 7.08
C SER A 53 -8.78 4.27 7.31
N SER A 54 -8.92 2.96 7.56
CA SER A 54 -7.78 2.07 7.81
C SER A 54 -7.15 1.55 6.51
N ALA A 55 -5.92 1.05 6.63
CA ALA A 55 -5.25 0.32 5.57
C ALA A 55 -6.00 -0.95 5.11
N ARG A 56 -7.09 -1.38 5.78
CA ARG A 56 -7.85 -2.58 5.38
C ARG A 56 -8.45 -2.46 3.98
N GLU A 57 -8.83 -1.25 3.57
CA GLU A 57 -9.44 -1.03 2.26
C GLU A 57 -8.45 -1.32 1.11
N THR A 58 -7.14 -1.14 1.35
CA THR A 58 -6.12 -1.41 0.33
C THR A 58 -6.08 -2.88 -0.08
N ALA A 59 -6.41 -3.81 0.83
CA ALA A 59 -6.48 -5.25 0.51
C ALA A 59 -7.51 -5.53 -0.61
N MET A 60 -8.66 -4.85 -0.57
CA MET A 60 -9.68 -4.97 -1.61
C MET A 60 -9.23 -4.30 -2.91
N ARG A 61 -8.51 -3.17 -2.84
CA ARG A 61 -7.92 -2.53 -4.03
C ARG A 61 -6.88 -3.41 -4.70
N VAL A 62 -6.03 -4.09 -3.92
CA VAL A 62 -5.04 -5.04 -4.45
C VAL A 62 -5.74 -6.22 -5.13
N ALA A 63 -6.78 -6.79 -4.50
CA ALA A 63 -7.52 -7.90 -5.07
C ALA A 63 -8.24 -7.50 -6.38
N ALA A 64 -8.87 -6.33 -6.44
CA ALA A 64 -9.45 -5.80 -7.67
C ALA A 64 -8.36 -5.46 -8.72
N GLY A 65 -7.25 -4.89 -8.28
CA GLY A 65 -6.08 -4.57 -9.11
C GLY A 65 -5.45 -5.81 -9.75
N ALA A 66 -5.47 -6.96 -9.07
CA ALA A 66 -5.01 -8.22 -9.64
C ALA A 66 -5.89 -8.68 -10.84
N ILE A 67 -7.21 -8.47 -10.75
CA ILE A 67 -8.13 -8.73 -11.87
C ILE A 67 -7.83 -7.76 -13.02
N ALA A 68 -7.67 -6.47 -12.72
CA ALA A 68 -7.32 -5.45 -13.70
C ALA A 68 -5.97 -5.76 -14.40
N LYS A 69 -4.93 -6.12 -13.64
CA LYS A 69 -3.62 -6.53 -14.17
C LYS A 69 -3.76 -7.72 -15.12
N LYS A 70 -4.58 -8.72 -14.78
CA LYS A 70 -4.79 -9.88 -15.64
C LYS A 70 -5.47 -9.51 -16.96
N TYR A 71 -6.40 -8.57 -16.95
CA TYR A 71 -7.02 -8.04 -18.17
C TYR A 71 -6.02 -7.21 -18.99
N LEU A 72 -5.31 -6.28 -18.36
CA LEU A 72 -4.30 -5.45 -19.02
C LEU A 72 -3.20 -6.28 -19.70
N ALA A 73 -2.79 -7.39 -19.08
CA ALA A 73 -1.85 -8.32 -19.69
C ALA A 73 -2.35 -8.89 -21.02
N THR A 74 -3.67 -9.07 -21.23
CA THR A 74 -4.20 -9.51 -22.54
C THR A 74 -4.14 -8.42 -23.60
N GLN A 75 -3.95 -7.16 -23.19
CA GLN A 75 -3.74 -6.02 -24.07
C GLN A 75 -2.25 -5.71 -24.27
N GLY A 76 -1.35 -6.58 -23.78
CA GLY A 76 0.10 -6.32 -23.81
C GLY A 76 0.59 -5.26 -22.82
N ILE A 77 -0.28 -4.82 -21.90
CA ILE A 77 0.04 -3.80 -20.90
C ILE A 77 0.55 -4.45 -19.62
N VAL A 78 1.69 -3.99 -19.13
CA VAL A 78 2.31 -4.45 -17.89
C VAL A 78 2.41 -3.27 -16.91
N ILE A 79 1.88 -3.46 -15.70
CA ILE A 79 1.94 -2.46 -14.63
C ILE A 79 2.85 -2.98 -13.51
N ARG A 80 3.95 -2.27 -13.27
CA ARG A 80 4.94 -2.59 -12.23
C ARG A 80 5.17 -1.40 -11.33
N GLY A 81 5.66 -1.63 -10.11
CA GLY A 81 6.02 -0.57 -9.19
C GLY A 81 7.14 -1.00 -8.27
N TYR A 82 7.92 -0.02 -7.82
CA TYR A 82 9.07 -0.23 -6.95
C TYR A 82 9.26 0.97 -6.02
N MET A 83 9.97 0.80 -4.92
CA MET A 83 10.32 1.90 -4.03
C MET A 83 11.52 2.67 -4.58
N SER A 84 11.34 3.95 -4.89
CA SER A 84 12.38 4.84 -5.44
C SER A 84 13.03 5.74 -4.40
N GLN A 85 12.48 5.80 -3.19
CA GLN A 85 13.07 6.54 -2.07
C GLN A 85 12.53 6.04 -0.73
N LEU A 86 13.38 5.97 0.30
CA LEU A 86 12.98 5.78 1.70
C LEU A 86 13.56 6.93 2.53
N GLY A 87 12.70 7.82 3.04
CA GLY A 87 13.17 9.02 3.75
C GLY A 87 14.18 9.82 2.91
N PRO A 88 15.40 10.06 3.41
CA PRO A 88 16.45 10.77 2.68
C PRO A 88 17.19 9.89 1.65
N ILE A 89 16.99 8.57 1.66
CA ILE A 89 17.74 7.62 0.82
C ILE A 89 17.06 7.50 -0.54
N ALA A 90 17.64 8.10 -1.57
CA ALA A 90 17.23 7.91 -2.96
C ALA A 90 17.69 6.55 -3.50
N ILE A 91 16.82 5.87 -4.22
CA ILE A 91 17.06 4.53 -4.76
C ILE A 91 16.96 4.59 -6.29
N PRO A 92 18.10 4.57 -7.00
CA PRO A 92 18.08 4.52 -8.45
C PRO A 92 17.50 3.19 -8.93
N PHE A 93 16.84 3.19 -10.08
CA PHE A 93 16.36 1.95 -10.68
C PHE A 93 17.53 1.21 -11.34
N LYS A 94 17.77 -0.05 -10.98
CA LYS A 94 18.74 -0.92 -11.67
C LYS A 94 18.09 -2.11 -12.36
N THR A 95 17.21 -2.84 -11.69
CA THR A 95 16.55 -4.03 -12.25
C THR A 95 15.16 -4.24 -11.68
N TRP A 96 14.32 -4.92 -12.44
CA TRP A 96 13.04 -5.45 -11.97
C TRP A 96 13.21 -6.73 -11.16
N ASP A 97 14.28 -7.49 -11.39
CA ASP A 97 14.45 -8.83 -10.81
C ASP A 97 14.52 -8.76 -9.28
N SER A 98 15.20 -7.76 -8.73
CA SER A 98 15.31 -7.62 -7.27
C SER A 98 14.02 -7.15 -6.60
N VAL A 99 13.07 -6.54 -7.33
CA VAL A 99 11.93 -5.82 -6.74
C VAL A 99 11.03 -6.74 -5.94
N GLU A 100 10.81 -7.99 -6.35
CA GLU A 100 9.97 -8.93 -5.58
C GLU A 100 10.76 -9.79 -4.57
N ASP A 101 12.09 -9.71 -4.60
CA ASP A 101 12.99 -10.58 -3.84
C ASP A 101 13.46 -9.98 -2.50
N ASN A 102 12.99 -8.78 -2.14
CA ASN A 102 13.36 -8.13 -0.88
C ASN A 102 12.17 -7.40 -0.22
N ALA A 103 12.29 -7.15 1.09
CA ALA A 103 11.21 -6.58 1.90
C ALA A 103 10.86 -5.12 1.56
N PHE A 104 11.70 -4.43 0.79
CA PHE A 104 11.58 -3.01 0.48
C PHE A 104 11.00 -2.74 -0.90
N PHE A 105 10.78 -3.78 -1.70
CA PHE A 105 10.52 -3.64 -3.13
C PHE A 105 11.57 -2.79 -3.85
N CYS A 106 12.84 -2.97 -3.44
CA CYS A 106 13.97 -2.18 -3.91
C CYS A 106 14.43 -2.66 -5.30
N PRO A 107 14.57 -1.77 -6.30
CA PRO A 107 15.10 -2.09 -7.63
C PRO A 107 16.63 -2.11 -7.68
N ASP A 108 17.31 -1.87 -6.55
CA ASP A 108 18.76 -1.83 -6.42
C ASP A 108 19.19 -2.70 -5.23
N PRO A 109 19.69 -3.93 -5.46
CA PRO A 109 20.07 -4.83 -4.37
C PRO A 109 21.21 -4.27 -3.51
N ASP A 110 22.08 -3.41 -4.05
CA ASP A 110 23.22 -2.84 -3.33
C ASP A 110 22.76 -1.84 -2.25
N LYS A 111 21.54 -1.30 -2.38
CA LYS A 111 20.95 -0.38 -1.40
C LYS A 111 20.25 -1.07 -0.25
N VAL A 112 19.89 -2.35 -0.37
CA VAL A 112 19.10 -3.07 0.65
C VAL A 112 19.73 -3.01 2.04
N PRO A 113 21.05 -3.24 2.24
CA PRO A 113 21.66 -3.16 3.56
C PRO A 113 21.58 -1.75 4.19
N GLU A 114 21.67 -0.69 3.39
CA GLU A 114 21.51 0.70 3.85
C GLU A 114 20.08 0.97 4.31
N LEU A 115 19.09 0.44 3.58
CA LEU A 115 17.66 0.57 3.92
C LEU A 115 17.31 -0.19 5.21
N GLU A 116 17.88 -1.38 5.40
CA GLU A 116 17.72 -2.18 6.63
C GLU A 116 18.26 -1.43 7.85
N ALA A 117 19.50 -0.95 7.77
CA ALA A 117 20.13 -0.17 8.83
C ALA A 117 19.32 1.09 9.17
N TYR A 118 18.80 1.79 8.16
CA TYR A 118 17.97 2.98 8.37
C TYR A 118 16.63 2.65 9.04
N MET A 119 15.95 1.58 8.62
CA MET A 119 14.70 1.15 9.26
C MET A 119 14.92 0.68 10.70
N ASP A 120 16.02 0.00 10.98
CA ASP A 120 16.35 -0.41 12.35
C ASP A 120 16.63 0.79 13.25
N GLN A 121 17.28 1.84 12.72
CA GLN A 121 17.44 3.09 13.45
C GLN A 121 16.08 3.75 13.75
N LEU A 122 15.20 3.89 12.76
CA LEU A 122 13.86 4.45 12.96
C LEU A 122 13.04 3.69 14.01
N ARG A 123 13.13 2.34 14.01
CA ARG A 123 12.48 1.51 15.02
C ARG A 123 13.01 1.79 16.43
N ARG A 124 14.33 1.94 16.59
CA ARG A 124 14.95 2.29 17.88
C ARG A 124 14.49 3.67 18.36
N ASP A 125 14.35 4.61 17.45
CA ASP A 125 13.93 5.98 17.73
C ASP A 125 12.41 6.12 17.91
N GLN A 126 11.65 5.03 17.73
CA GLN A 126 10.18 5.01 17.73
C GLN A 126 9.57 6.02 16.74
N ASP A 127 10.26 6.23 15.63
CA ASP A 127 9.86 7.16 14.59
C ASP A 127 9.38 6.43 13.32
N SER A 128 8.79 7.19 12.40
CA SER A 128 8.31 6.71 11.12
C SER A 128 8.79 7.62 10.00
N VAL A 129 8.88 7.06 8.80
CA VAL A 129 9.31 7.83 7.63
C VAL A 129 8.43 7.51 6.43
N GLY A 130 8.29 8.50 5.55
CA GLY A 130 7.66 8.31 4.25
C GLY A 130 8.57 7.58 3.26
N ALA A 131 7.95 7.13 2.17
CA ALA A 131 8.63 6.55 1.02
C ALA A 131 8.07 7.13 -0.28
N LYS A 132 8.87 7.11 -1.34
CA LYS A 132 8.43 7.40 -2.70
C LYS A 132 8.32 6.09 -3.47
N ILE A 133 7.16 5.86 -4.06
CA ILE A 133 6.90 4.69 -4.92
C ILE A 133 6.82 5.18 -6.36
N THR A 134 7.54 4.50 -7.25
CA THR A 134 7.42 4.70 -8.69
C THR A 134 6.54 3.59 -9.26
N VAL A 135 5.58 3.96 -10.10
CA VAL A 135 4.74 3.02 -10.85
C VAL A 135 4.99 3.24 -12.35
N VAL A 136 5.21 2.16 -13.07
CA VAL A 136 5.50 2.16 -14.50
C VAL A 136 4.44 1.33 -15.21
N ALA A 137 3.87 1.92 -16.27
CA ALA A 137 2.97 1.24 -17.19
C ALA A 137 3.67 1.11 -18.55
N GLU A 138 3.89 -0.13 -18.99
CA GLU A 138 4.57 -0.45 -20.24
C GLU A 138 3.59 -1.07 -21.23
N GLY A 139 3.84 -0.91 -22.53
CA GLY A 139 2.97 -1.41 -23.59
C GLY A 139 1.67 -0.60 -23.75
N VAL A 140 1.61 0.61 -23.18
CA VAL A 140 0.42 1.46 -23.22
C VAL A 140 0.19 1.96 -24.65
N MET A 141 -1.01 1.69 -25.19
CA MET A 141 -1.42 2.14 -26.52
C MET A 141 -1.77 3.65 -26.54
N PRO A 142 -1.46 4.37 -27.62
CA PRO A 142 -1.92 5.75 -27.81
C PRO A 142 -3.45 5.86 -27.77
N GLY A 143 -3.96 7.00 -27.32
CA GLY A 143 -5.40 7.29 -27.31
C GLY A 143 -6.15 6.79 -26.08
N LEU A 144 -5.47 6.25 -25.07
CA LEU A 144 -6.08 6.06 -23.74
C LEU A 144 -6.24 7.40 -23.03
N GLY A 145 -7.43 7.64 -22.51
CA GLY A 145 -7.90 8.93 -22.01
C GLY A 145 -9.26 9.22 -22.64
N GLU A 146 -10.14 9.88 -21.89
CA GLU A 146 -11.44 10.36 -22.39
C GLU A 146 -11.45 11.89 -22.42
#